data_AF-A0A0R3SZS2-F1
#
_entry.id   AF-A0A0R3SZS2-F1
#
_cell.length_a   1.000
_cell.length_b   1.000
_cell.length_c   1.000
_cell.angle_alpha   90.00
_cell.angle_beta   90.00
_cell.angle_gamma   90.00
#
_symmetry.space_group_name_H-M   'P 1'
#
loop_
_entity.id
_entity.type
_entity.pdbx_description
1 polymer ?
#
loop_
_entity_poly.entity_id
_entity_poly.type
_entity_poly.pdbx_seq_one_letter_code
_entity_poly.pdbx_strand_id
1 'polypeptide(L)'
;MSTLAIISYNQTLERIKRIHTAPSGLESTSLVFAHGLDLFFTRIAPSKTYDMLRDDFDYFFIATIVIGMAVVSIVAKNFAERKELAKAWR
;
A
#
# COMPACT_ATOMS: atom_id res chain seq x y z
N MET A 1 14.83 -17.90 -17.40
CA MET A 1 14.02 -16.67 -17.29
C MET A 1 12.86 -16.96 -16.36
N SER A 2 12.59 -16.10 -15.37
CA SER A 2 11.46 -16.26 -14.46
C SER A 2 10.15 -16.00 -15.20
N THR A 3 9.20 -16.92 -15.12
CA THR A 3 7.84 -16.76 -15.69
C THR A 3 7.08 -15.61 -15.05
N LEU A 4 7.41 -15.26 -13.80
CA LEU A 4 6.86 -14.13 -13.05
C LEU A 4 7.17 -12.74 -13.66
N ALA A 5 8.16 -12.65 -14.55
CA ALA A 5 8.51 -11.40 -15.23
C ALA A 5 7.72 -11.18 -16.55
N ILE A 6 6.90 -12.16 -16.96
CA ILE A 6 6.10 -12.07 -18.19
C ILE A 6 4.85 -11.25 -17.92
N ILE A 7 4.80 -10.04 -18.47
CA ILE A 7 3.73 -9.07 -18.25
C ILE A 7 2.43 -9.38 -19.00
N SER A 8 2.51 -10.17 -20.08
CA SER A 8 1.36 -10.55 -20.90
C SER A 8 0.63 -11.79 -20.38
N TYR A 9 1.14 -12.46 -19.34
CA TYR A 9 0.58 -13.67 -18.75
C TYR A 9 0.23 -14.72 -19.83
N ASN A 10 -1.07 -14.91 -20.11
CA ASN A 10 -1.59 -15.86 -21.09
C ASN A 10 -2.05 -15.19 -22.40
N GLN A 11 -1.72 -13.91 -22.61
CA GLN A 11 -2.01 -13.18 -23.84
C GLN A 11 -0.81 -13.28 -24.78
N THR A 12 -0.97 -14.04 -25.86
CA THR A 12 -0.03 -14.08 -26.97
C THR A 12 -0.19 -12.81 -27.79
N LEU A 13 0.90 -12.07 -27.99
CA LEU A 13 0.92 -10.83 -28.74
C LEU A 13 1.67 -11.06 -30.04
N GLU A 14 0.94 -11.18 -31.14
CA GLU A 14 1.53 -11.47 -32.44
C GLU A 14 2.01 -10.19 -33.13
N ARG A 15 3.21 -10.26 -33.72
CA ARG A 15 3.76 -9.19 -34.59
C ARG A 15 3.79 -7.80 -33.93
N ILE A 16 4.38 -7.70 -32.73
CA ILE A 16 4.64 -6.42 -32.07
C ILE A 16 5.58 -5.58 -32.93
N LYS A 17 5.16 -4.35 -33.28
CA LYS A 17 6.00 -3.40 -34.04
C LYS A 17 6.80 -2.49 -33.12
N ARG A 18 6.21 -2.03 -32.02
CA ARG A 18 6.86 -1.11 -31.09
C ARG A 18 6.24 -1.20 -29.69
N ILE A 19 7.08 -0.93 -28.70
CA ILE A 19 6.70 -0.79 -27.30
C ILE A 19 7.00 0.65 -26.88
N HIS A 20 6.04 1.30 -26.26
CA HIS A 20 6.14 2.62 -25.67
C HIS A 20 6.03 2.50 -24.15
N THR A 21 6.79 3.32 -23.46
CA THR A 21 6.71 3.47 -22.01
C THR A 21 6.43 4.92 -21.65
N ALA A 22 5.60 5.14 -20.65
CA ALA A 22 5.26 6.46 -20.14
C ALA A 22 5.20 6.47 -18.61
N PRO A 23 5.46 7.61 -17.96
CA PRO A 23 5.24 7.76 -16.52
C PRO A 23 3.73 7.69 -16.22
N SER A 24 3.37 7.07 -15.10
CA SER A 24 1.96 6.87 -14.68
C SER A 24 1.43 7.95 -13.73
N GLY A 25 2.30 8.88 -13.29
CA GLY A 25 2.06 9.83 -12.20
C GLY A 25 2.50 9.29 -10.82
N LEU A 26 2.62 7.97 -10.67
CA LEU A 26 3.27 7.31 -9.54
C LEU A 26 4.71 6.97 -9.92
N GLU A 27 5.65 7.21 -9.01
CA GLU A 27 7.08 7.01 -9.24
C GLU A 27 7.42 5.52 -9.39
N SER A 28 6.74 4.67 -8.62
CA SER A 28 6.99 3.23 -8.63
C SER A 28 6.39 2.50 -9.84
N THR A 29 5.57 3.17 -10.66
CA THR A 29 4.85 2.52 -11.76
C THR A 29 5.01 3.20 -13.11
N SER A 30 5.16 2.39 -14.15
CA SER A 30 5.27 2.82 -15.54
C SER A 30 4.15 2.22 -16.38
N LEU A 31 3.63 2.98 -17.34
CA LEU A 31 2.66 2.54 -18.31
C LEU A 31 3.40 1.96 -19.50
N VAL A 32 3.11 0.71 -19.86
CA VAL A 32 3.69 0.02 -21.00
C VAL A 32 2.60 -0.21 -22.04
N PHE A 33 2.84 0.27 -23.26
CA PHE A 33 1.95 0.13 -24.39
C PHE A 33 2.67 -0.53 -25.55
N ALA A 34 2.25 -1.74 -25.93
CA ALA A 34 2.76 -2.45 -27.09
C ALA A 34 1.72 -2.42 -28.21
N HIS A 35 2.16 -2.10 -29.43
CA HIS A 35 1.29 -2.09 -30.61
C HIS A 35 1.93 -2.79 -31.81
N GLY A 36 1.08 -3.41 -32.64
CA GLY A 36 1.50 -4.22 -33.79
C GLY A 36 0.32 -4.66 -34.64
N LEU A 37 0.06 -5.97 -34.71
CA LEU A 37 -1.26 -6.50 -35.10
C LEU A 37 -2.27 -6.27 -33.97
N ASP A 38 -1.85 -6.56 -32.75
CA ASP A 38 -2.65 -6.42 -31.53
C ASP A 38 -2.20 -5.20 -30.71
N LEU A 39 -3.10 -4.76 -29.83
CA LEU A 39 -2.89 -3.65 -28.90
C LEU A 39 -2.85 -4.21 -27.49
N PHE A 40 -1.77 -3.94 -26.76
CA PHE A 40 -1.60 -4.36 -25.38
C PHE A 40 -1.17 -3.19 -24.51
N PHE A 41 -1.87 -3.02 -23.40
CA PHE A 41 -1.59 -1.97 -22.43
C PHE A 41 -1.58 -2.55 -21.03
N THR A 42 -0.53 -2.24 -20.27
CA THR A 42 -0.44 -2.64 -18.87
C THR A 42 0.33 -1.61 -18.06
N ARG A 43 0.05 -1.56 -16.75
CA ARG A 43 0.84 -0.79 -15.79
C ARG A 43 1.75 -1.76 -15.06
N ILE A 44 3.05 -1.46 -15.02
CA ILE A 44 4.04 -2.28 -14.33
C ILE A 44 4.72 -1.51 -13.21
N ALA A 45 4.97 -2.20 -12.10
CA ALA A 45 5.75 -1.71 -10.97
C ALA A 45 7.02 -2.57 -10.81
N PRO A 46 8.16 -2.21 -11.45
CA PRO A 46 9.36 -3.05 -11.45
C PRO A 46 9.96 -3.23 -10.05
N SER A 47 9.79 -2.23 -9.17
CA SER A 47 10.34 -2.19 -7.81
C SER A 47 9.30 -2.46 -6.71
N LYS A 48 8.14 -3.02 -7.07
CA LYS A 48 6.93 -3.07 -6.23
C LYS A 48 6.35 -1.66 -6.01
N THR A 49 5.05 -1.57 -5.82
CA THR A 49 4.35 -0.30 -5.59
C THR A 49 4.64 0.25 -4.19
N TYR A 50 5.75 0.97 -4.02
CA TYR A 50 6.18 1.51 -2.73
C TYR A 50 5.51 2.85 -2.38
N ASP A 51 4.98 3.56 -3.38
CA ASP A 51 4.26 4.82 -3.26
C ASP A 51 2.73 4.63 -3.17
N MET A 52 2.26 3.38 -3.17
CA MET A 52 0.86 3.02 -2.95
C MET A 52 0.72 2.25 -1.64
N LEU A 53 -0.35 2.54 -0.90
CA LEU A 53 -0.73 1.72 0.23
C LEU A 53 -1.17 0.34 -0.28
N ARG A 54 -0.73 -0.71 0.41
CA ARG A 54 -1.01 -2.09 0.02
C ARG A 54 -2.51 -2.38 0.10
N ASP A 55 -3.06 -3.10 -0.87
CA ASP A 55 -4.49 -3.47 -0.85
C ASP A 55 -4.85 -4.40 0.32
N ASP A 56 -3.88 -5.22 0.78
CA ASP A 56 -3.96 -6.08 1.96
C ASP A 56 -3.40 -5.40 3.22
N PHE A 57 -3.55 -4.09 3.34
CA PHE A 57 -3.25 -3.37 4.58
C PHE A 57 -4.39 -3.56 5.59
N ASP A 58 -4.06 -4.00 6.82
CA ASP A 58 -5.05 -4.22 7.87
C ASP A 58 -5.37 -2.93 8.61
N TYR A 59 -6.32 -2.17 8.06
CA TYR A 59 -6.81 -0.94 8.65
C TYR A 59 -7.48 -1.17 10.01
N PHE A 60 -8.15 -2.31 10.20
CA PHE A 60 -8.87 -2.62 11.45
C PHE A 60 -7.91 -2.83 12.61
N PHE A 61 -6.79 -3.52 12.37
CA PHE A 61 -5.76 -3.75 13.38
C PHE A 61 -5.18 -2.43 13.91
N ILE A 62 -4.76 -1.54 13.00
CA ILE A 62 -4.18 -0.24 13.39
C ILE A 62 -5.23 0.63 14.09
N ALA A 63 -6.46 0.69 13.56
CA ALA A 63 -7.53 1.47 14.18
C ALA A 63 -7.82 1.00 15.62
N THR A 64 -7.87 -0.32 15.83
CA THR A 64 -8.12 -0.91 17.14
C THR A 64 -7.03 -0.56 18.14
N ILE A 65 -5.76 -0.63 17.74
CA ILE A 65 -4.63 -0.26 18.61
C ILE A 65 -4.71 1.21 18.99
N VAL A 66 -4.97 2.11 18.03
CA VAL A 66 -5.06 3.56 18.29
C VAL A 66 -6.19 3.86 19.27
N ILE A 67 -7.36 3.27 19.07
CA ILE A 67 -8.52 3.45 19.97
C ILE A 67 -8.20 2.86 21.36
N GLY A 68 -7.64 1.65 21.42
CA GLY A 68 -7.26 1.00 22.67
C GLY A 68 -6.26 1.83 23.47
N MET A 69 -5.23 2.37 22.81
CA MET A 69 -4.24 3.25 23.44
C MET A 69 -4.91 4.53 23.98
N ALA A 70 -5.79 5.17 23.21
CA ALA A 70 -6.50 6.36 23.65
C ALA A 70 -7.32 6.11 24.93
N VAL A 71 -8.07 4.99 24.98
CA VAL A 71 -8.86 4.60 26.15
C VAL A 71 -7.96 4.34 27.36
N VAL A 72 -6.88 3.57 27.18
CA VAL A 72 -5.92 3.26 28.26
C VAL A 72 -5.31 4.54 28.81
N SER A 73 -4.91 5.49 27.97
CA SER A 73 -4.35 6.77 28.40
C SER A 73 -5.33 7.58 29.25
N ILE A 74 -6.61 7.64 28.88
CA ILE A 74 -7.64 8.36 29.65
C ILE A 74 -7.86 7.70 31.01
N VAL A 75 -7.96 6.37 31.04
CA VAL A 75 -8.14 5.62 32.29
C VAL A 75 -6.92 5.82 33.19
N ALA A 76 -5.71 5.68 32.66
CA ALA A 76 -4.47 5.88 33.41
C ALA A 76 -4.38 7.28 34.00
N LYS A 77 -4.74 8.31 33.24
CA LYS A 77 -4.81 9.70 33.73
C LYS A 77 -5.77 9.82 34.92
N ASN A 78 -7.00 9.32 34.78
CA ASN A 78 -8.00 9.38 35.85
C ASN A 78 -7.52 8.66 37.12
N PHE A 79 -6.84 7.52 36.98
CA PHE A 79 -6.26 6.79 38.12
C PHE A 79 -5.09 7.55 38.75
N ALA A 80 -4.24 8.19 37.95
CA ALA A 80 -3.13 9.00 38.45
C ALA A 80 -3.62 10.22 39.24
N GLU A 81 -4.61 10.95 38.73
CA GLU A 81 -5.21 12.11 39.42
C GLU A 81 -5.82 11.70 40.76
N ARG A 82 -6.54 10.58 40.80
CA ARG A 82 -7.10 10.02 42.03
C ARG A 82 -6.02 9.64 43.05
N LYS A 83 -4.92 9.05 42.59
CA LYS A 83 -3.80 8.66 43.45
C LYS A 83 -3.08 9.88 44.04
N GLU A 84 -2.85 10.92 43.24
CA GLU A 84 -2.23 12.17 43.70
C GLU A 84 -3.13 12.90 44.70
N LEU A 85 -4.44 12.98 44.46
CA LEU A 85 -5.40 13.53 45.42
C LEU A 85 -5.37 12.76 46.76
N ALA A 86 -5.43 11.43 46.72
CA ALA A 86 -5.37 10.61 47.94
C ALA A 86 -4.06 10.79 48.73
N LYS A 87 -2.94 11.06 48.03
CA LYS A 87 -1.64 11.35 48.65
C LYS A 87 -1.61 12.74 49.27
N ALA A 88 -2.24 13.74 48.65
CA ALA A 88 -2.27 15.12 49.14
C ALA A 88 -3.17 15.31 50.38
N TRP A 89 -4.14 14.42 50.60
CA TRP A 89 -5.09 14.47 51.72
C TRP A 89 -4.63 13.64 52.94
N ARG A 90 -3.38 13.19 52.91
CA ARG A 90 -2.74 12.44 53.99
C ARG A 90 -1.69 13.32 54.66
#